data_AF-A0A7T1MDZ2-F1
#
_entry.id   AF-A0A7T1MDZ2-F1
#
_cell.length_a   1.000
_cell.length_b   1.000
_cell.length_c   1.000
_cell.angle_alpha   90.00
_cell.angle_beta   90.00
_cell.angle_gamma   90.00
#
_symmetry.space_group_name_H-M   'P 1'
#
loop_
_entity.id
_entity.type
_entity.pdbx_description
1 polymer ?
#
loop_
_entity_poly.entity_id
_entity_poly.type
_entity_poly.pdbx_seq_one_letter_code
_entity_poly.pdbx_strand_id
1 'polypeptide(L)'
;MAAETVRVVAAACDGACSGNPGPGGWGALLRFSDGSVREMGGADRATTNNRMELTAALALLEALADLPHQEGMAIRTDSRYLIDGLDKWMAGWKRKGWRTAAGNPVLNRDLWEALDRARLPGVRLAHVRGHSGDPDNDRCDAIAVAFSKGRTPPLAEGEQVQNLTISATVPAVQAKAQAGAGDVAAPDPLVDPAPPGLQQLLSRLELADRLAAGGYGLSLVELAQLVEMPLSTLQRRQQAWQWRDWQVLPLADGRWRLQRGAAGSQQRDVTVGES
;
A
#
# COMPACT_ATOMS: atom_id res chain seq x y z
N MET A 1 -28.97 -32.99 18.38
CA MET A 1 -27.69 -32.40 17.95
C MET A 1 -28.04 -31.24 17.03
N ALA A 2 -27.91 -29.99 17.47
CA ALA A 2 -28.06 -28.87 16.55
C ALA A 2 -26.94 -28.97 15.51
N ALA A 3 -27.24 -28.81 14.21
CA ALA A 3 -26.21 -28.71 13.20
C ALA A 3 -25.32 -27.51 13.57
N GLU A 4 -24.00 -27.74 13.69
CA GLU A 4 -23.07 -26.66 13.99
C GLU A 4 -23.11 -25.66 12.83
N THR A 5 -23.46 -24.41 13.11
CA THR A 5 -23.50 -23.37 12.09
C THR A 5 -22.10 -23.20 11.49
N VAL A 6 -21.99 -23.41 10.18
CA VAL A 6 -20.74 -23.20 9.44
C VAL A 6 -20.34 -21.74 9.57
N ARG A 7 -19.10 -21.49 10.01
CA ARG A 7 -18.55 -20.15 10.27
C ARG A 7 -17.18 -20.00 9.62
N VAL A 8 -16.82 -18.77 9.31
CA VAL A 8 -15.46 -18.44 8.87
C VAL A 8 -14.50 -18.58 10.06
N VAL A 9 -13.43 -19.34 9.88
CA VAL A 9 -12.39 -19.59 10.91
C VAL A 9 -11.05 -18.94 10.57
N ALA A 10 -10.82 -18.61 9.30
CA ALA A 10 -9.62 -17.94 8.83
C ALA A 10 -9.90 -17.17 7.53
N ALA A 11 -9.13 -16.11 7.30
CA ALA A 11 -9.12 -15.38 6.04
C ALA A 11 -7.69 -14.99 5.65
N ALA A 12 -7.44 -14.78 4.36
CA ALA A 12 -6.17 -14.30 3.83
C ALA A 12 -6.39 -13.40 2.61
N CYS A 13 -5.50 -12.42 2.39
CA CYS A 13 -5.55 -11.57 1.21
C CYS A 13 -4.17 -11.08 0.77
N ASP A 14 -4.04 -10.84 -0.53
CA ASP A 14 -2.82 -10.33 -1.16
C ASP A 14 -3.11 -9.50 -2.42
N GLY A 15 -2.15 -8.66 -2.82
CA GLY A 15 -2.20 -7.81 -4.00
C GLY A 15 -0.86 -7.81 -4.76
N ALA A 16 -0.94 -7.90 -6.09
CA ALA A 16 0.21 -7.93 -6.97
C ALA A 16 0.08 -6.92 -8.10
N CYS A 17 1.19 -6.31 -8.52
CA CYS A 17 1.23 -5.36 -9.62
C CYS A 17 2.42 -5.63 -10.55
N SER A 18 2.16 -5.79 -11.86
CA SER A 18 3.19 -5.95 -12.88
C SER A 18 3.69 -4.58 -13.34
N GLY A 19 4.67 -4.04 -12.62
CA GLY A 19 5.07 -2.63 -12.71
C GLY A 19 4.26 -1.78 -11.72
N ASN A 20 4.84 -0.70 -11.18
CA ASN A 20 4.19 0.10 -10.13
C ASN A 20 4.35 1.61 -10.39
N PRO A 21 3.35 2.28 -10.99
CA PRO A 21 2.03 1.76 -11.35
C PRO A 21 2.04 0.82 -12.57
N GLY A 22 1.02 -0.01 -12.70
CA GLY A 22 0.86 -0.97 -13.79
C GLY A 22 -0.41 -1.82 -13.68
N PRO A 23 -0.56 -2.85 -14.54
CA PRO A 23 -1.62 -3.84 -14.39
C PRO A 23 -1.46 -4.59 -13.07
N GLY A 24 -2.49 -4.57 -12.25
CA GLY A 24 -2.54 -5.22 -10.95
C GLY A 24 -3.70 -6.19 -10.82
N GLY A 25 -3.56 -7.07 -9.83
CA GLY A 25 -4.57 -8.01 -9.43
C GLY A 25 -4.55 -8.18 -7.92
N TRP A 26 -5.67 -8.63 -7.38
CA TRP A 26 -5.82 -8.93 -5.96
C TRP A 26 -6.50 -10.28 -5.78
N GLY A 27 -6.19 -10.93 -4.66
CA GLY A 27 -6.73 -12.22 -4.26
C GLY A 27 -7.12 -12.23 -2.79
N ALA A 28 -8.23 -12.88 -2.48
CA ALA A 28 -8.75 -13.03 -1.14
C ALA A 28 -9.35 -14.42 -0.95
N LEU A 29 -9.25 -14.96 0.27
CA LEU A 29 -9.72 -16.29 0.62
C LEU A 29 -10.40 -16.27 2.00
N LEU A 30 -11.55 -16.93 2.10
CA LEU A 30 -12.26 -17.26 3.34
C LEU A 30 -12.24 -18.78 3.53
N ARG A 31 -11.90 -19.24 4.74
CA ARG A 31 -11.91 -20.65 5.13
C ARG A 31 -13.00 -20.88 6.17
N PHE A 32 -13.85 -21.87 5.92
CA PHE A 32 -14.97 -22.21 6.77
C PHE A 32 -14.66 -23.41 7.68
N SER A 33 -15.43 -23.53 8.76
CA SER A 33 -15.26 -24.57 9.78
C SER A 33 -15.51 -25.99 9.29
N ASP A 34 -16.23 -26.16 8.18
CA ASP A 34 -16.46 -27.45 7.52
C ASP A 34 -15.35 -27.83 6.52
N GLY A 35 -14.32 -26.98 6.39
CA GLY A 35 -13.19 -27.17 5.48
C GLY A 35 -13.40 -26.59 4.08
N SER A 36 -14.61 -26.10 3.76
CA SER A 36 -14.84 -25.39 2.50
C SER A 36 -14.06 -24.07 2.45
N VAL A 37 -13.79 -23.60 1.23
CA VAL A 37 -13.07 -22.35 0.95
C VAL A 37 -13.83 -21.53 -0.09
N ARG A 38 -13.90 -20.22 0.13
CA ARG A 38 -14.40 -19.25 -0.84
C ARG A 38 -13.28 -18.31 -1.25
N GLU A 39 -13.02 -18.22 -2.53
CA GLU A 39 -11.97 -17.38 -3.11
C GLU A 39 -12.57 -16.20 -3.87
N MET A 40 -11.91 -15.05 -3.83
CA MET A 40 -12.32 -13.84 -4.54
C MET A 40 -11.10 -13.22 -5.18
N GLY A 41 -11.30 -12.50 -6.27
CA GLY A 41 -10.22 -11.73 -6.89
C GLY A 41 -10.71 -10.86 -8.03
N GLY A 42 -9.82 -9.97 -8.44
CA GLY A 42 -10.09 -9.02 -9.52
C GLY A 42 -8.81 -8.39 -10.04
N ALA A 43 -8.96 -7.59 -11.09
CA ALA A 43 -7.84 -6.93 -11.77
C ALA A 43 -8.16 -5.45 -12.01
N ASP A 44 -7.11 -4.63 -12.00
CA ASP A 44 -7.16 -3.24 -12.47
C ASP A 44 -5.96 -3.00 -13.39
N ARG A 45 -6.21 -2.47 -14.59
CA ARG A 45 -5.17 -2.25 -15.59
C ARG A 45 -4.21 -1.11 -15.24
N ALA A 46 -4.61 -0.19 -14.37
CA ALA A 46 -3.84 1.01 -14.03
C ALA A 46 -3.88 1.27 -12.53
N THR A 47 -3.10 0.49 -11.78
CA THR A 47 -3.12 0.53 -10.31
C THR A 47 -1.71 0.44 -9.72
N THR A 48 -1.62 0.26 -8.41
CA THR A 48 -0.38 0.05 -7.65
C THR A 48 -0.51 -1.18 -6.78
N ASN A 49 0.62 -1.72 -6.30
CA ASN A 49 0.61 -2.85 -5.37
C ASN A 49 -0.22 -2.55 -4.12
N ASN A 50 0.04 -1.39 -3.49
CA ASN A 50 -0.66 -0.96 -2.29
C ASN A 50 -2.18 -0.90 -2.51
N ARG A 51 -2.65 -0.37 -3.64
CA ARG A 51 -4.10 -0.33 -3.92
C ARG A 51 -4.68 -1.74 -4.03
N MET A 52 -3.98 -2.68 -4.68
CA MET A 52 -4.44 -4.07 -4.77
C MET A 52 -4.49 -4.76 -3.40
N GLU A 53 -3.48 -4.56 -2.54
CA GLU A 53 -3.49 -5.08 -1.17
C GLU A 53 -4.68 -4.52 -0.36
N LEU A 54 -4.95 -3.22 -0.44
CA LEU A 54 -6.08 -2.58 0.23
C LEU A 54 -7.43 -3.06 -0.32
N THR A 55 -7.54 -3.22 -1.64
CA THR A 55 -8.74 -3.74 -2.30
C THR A 55 -9.04 -5.18 -1.87
N ALA A 56 -8.03 -6.03 -1.76
CA ALA A 56 -8.18 -7.41 -1.31
C ALA A 56 -8.76 -7.48 0.11
N ALA A 57 -8.23 -6.65 1.02
CA ALA A 57 -8.70 -6.57 2.39
C ALA A 57 -10.12 -6.00 2.50
N LEU A 58 -10.46 -4.99 1.68
CA LEU A 58 -11.80 -4.42 1.64
C LEU A 58 -12.84 -5.47 1.22
N ALA A 59 -12.55 -6.20 0.14
CA ALA A 59 -13.43 -7.27 -0.34
C ALA A 59 -13.66 -8.36 0.73
N LEU A 60 -12.62 -8.75 1.47
CA LEU A 60 -12.76 -9.67 2.60
C LEU A 60 -13.67 -9.12 3.69
N LEU A 61 -13.47 -7.87 4.11
CA LEU A 61 -14.24 -7.26 5.18
C LEU A 61 -15.72 -7.11 4.80
N GLU A 62 -16.00 -6.71 3.55
CA GLU A 62 -17.36 -6.65 3.01
C GLU A 62 -18.01 -8.05 2.97
N ALA A 63 -17.29 -9.08 2.53
CA ALA A 63 -17.80 -10.44 2.54
C ALA A 63 -18.05 -10.97 3.97
N LEU A 64 -17.17 -10.63 4.92
CA LEU A 64 -17.30 -11.03 6.33
C LEU A 64 -18.47 -10.36 7.05
N ALA A 65 -18.96 -9.21 6.56
CA ALA A 65 -20.04 -8.46 7.20
C ALA A 65 -21.34 -9.26 7.32
N ASP A 66 -21.62 -10.12 6.33
CA ASP A 66 -22.83 -10.94 6.26
C ASP A 66 -22.60 -12.42 6.63
N LEU A 67 -21.38 -12.78 7.07
CA LEU A 67 -21.01 -14.18 7.36
C LEU A 67 -20.77 -14.40 8.86
N PRO A 68 -21.31 -15.51 9.44
CA PRO A 68 -20.90 -15.95 10.75
C PRO A 68 -19.39 -16.20 10.76
N HIS A 69 -18.69 -15.63 11.72
CA HIS A 69 -17.24 -15.78 11.84
C HIS A 69 -16.81 -16.03 13.28
N GLN A 70 -15.72 -16.76 13.44
CA GLN A 70 -15.16 -17.10 14.75
C GLN A 70 -14.66 -15.85 15.46
N GLU A 71 -14.98 -15.74 16.74
CA GLU A 71 -14.48 -14.68 17.60
C GLU A 71 -12.94 -14.65 17.61
N GLY A 72 -12.37 -13.46 17.39
CA GLY A 72 -10.92 -13.27 17.40
C GLY A 72 -10.20 -13.81 16.16
N MET A 73 -10.91 -14.15 15.07
CA MET A 73 -10.27 -14.54 13.83
C MET A 73 -9.33 -13.45 13.29
N ALA A 74 -8.37 -13.87 12.48
CA ALA A 74 -7.42 -12.98 11.84
C ALA A 74 -7.49 -13.10 10.31
N ILE A 75 -7.38 -11.94 9.65
CA ILE A 75 -7.06 -11.83 8.23
C ILE A 75 -5.55 -11.86 8.09
N ARG A 76 -5.02 -12.85 7.37
CA ARG A 76 -3.60 -12.98 7.08
C ARG A 76 -3.23 -12.17 5.85
N THR A 77 -2.12 -11.45 5.93
CA THR A 77 -1.57 -10.67 4.82
C THR A 77 -0.09 -10.43 5.08
N ASP A 78 0.73 -10.32 4.04
CA ASP A 78 2.12 -9.88 4.14
C ASP A 78 2.28 -8.35 3.95
N SER A 79 1.19 -7.64 3.67
CA SER A 79 1.18 -6.19 3.52
C SER A 79 1.37 -5.48 4.85
N ARG A 80 2.62 -5.04 5.10
CA ARG A 80 2.91 -4.08 6.17
C ARG A 80 2.22 -2.75 5.98
N TYR A 81 1.97 -2.35 4.73
CA TYR A 81 1.28 -1.09 4.43
C TYR A 81 -0.16 -1.10 4.95
N LEU A 82 -0.87 -2.21 4.71
CA LEU A 82 -2.22 -2.44 5.22
C LEU A 82 -2.23 -2.50 6.76
N ILE A 83 -1.34 -3.29 7.35
CA ILE A 83 -1.25 -3.49 8.81
C ILE A 83 -0.92 -2.18 9.52
N ASP A 84 0.18 -1.51 9.14
CA ASP A 84 0.58 -0.27 9.79
C ASP A 84 -0.43 0.85 9.55
N GLY A 85 -1.08 0.87 8.38
CA GLY A 85 -2.13 1.83 8.10
C GLY A 85 -3.32 1.70 9.03
N LEU A 86 -3.85 0.48 9.21
CA LEU A 86 -4.98 0.24 10.11
C LEU A 86 -4.62 0.39 11.59
N ASP A 87 -3.44 -0.06 12.00
CA ASP A 87 -3.08 -0.14 13.42
C ASP A 87 -2.42 1.14 13.94
N LYS A 88 -1.64 1.84 13.11
CA LYS A 88 -0.78 2.96 13.57
C LYS A 88 -1.18 4.30 12.97
N TRP A 89 -1.52 4.35 11.69
CA TRP A 89 -1.64 5.64 10.99
C TRP A 89 -3.07 6.18 10.93
N MET A 90 -4.06 5.31 10.74
CA MET A 90 -5.46 5.70 10.46
C MET A 90 -6.06 6.58 11.55
N ALA A 91 -5.81 6.29 12.83
CA ALA A 91 -6.27 7.14 13.93
C ALA A 91 -5.70 8.57 13.84
N GLY A 92 -4.42 8.68 13.48
CA GLY A 92 -3.76 9.96 13.26
C GLY A 92 -4.31 10.71 12.05
N TRP A 93 -4.55 10.01 10.94
CA TRP A 93 -5.12 10.59 9.73
C TRP A 93 -6.53 11.12 9.97
N LYS A 94 -7.41 10.34 10.61
CA LYS A 94 -8.78 10.76 10.93
C LYS A 94 -8.80 12.04 11.77
N ARG A 95 -7.97 12.10 12.83
CA ARG A 95 -7.84 13.30 13.68
C ARG A 95 -7.34 14.53 12.91
N LYS A 96 -6.57 14.33 11.82
CA LYS A 96 -6.05 15.40 10.96
C LYS A 96 -6.90 15.64 9.70
N GLY A 97 -8.12 15.12 9.64
CA GLY A 97 -9.00 15.28 8.48
C GLY A 97 -8.45 14.60 7.23
N TRP A 98 -7.90 13.38 7.38
CA TRP A 98 -7.26 12.59 6.33
C TRP A 98 -6.05 13.27 5.69
N ARG A 99 -5.21 13.87 6.55
CA ARG A 99 -3.92 14.47 6.18
C ARG A 99 -2.77 13.82 6.94
N THR A 100 -1.63 13.74 6.26
CA THR A 100 -0.35 13.28 6.82
C THR A 100 0.22 14.30 7.81
N ALA A 101 1.31 13.94 8.50
CA ALA A 101 2.00 14.86 9.40
C ALA A 101 2.53 16.13 8.70
N ALA A 102 2.87 16.01 7.41
CA ALA A 102 3.31 17.11 6.56
C ALA A 102 2.14 17.97 6.00
N GLY A 103 0.89 17.67 6.36
CA GLY A 103 -0.29 18.42 5.89
C GLY A 103 -0.84 17.99 4.53
N ASN A 104 -0.12 17.12 3.81
CA ASN A 104 -0.56 16.57 2.52
C ASN A 104 -1.74 15.59 2.70
N PRO A 105 -2.63 15.47 1.70
CA PRO A 105 -3.65 14.42 1.68
C PRO A 105 -3.03 13.02 1.83
N VAL A 106 -3.75 12.14 2.51
CA VAL A 106 -3.36 10.72 2.62
C VAL A 106 -3.49 10.04 1.27
N LEU A 107 -2.46 9.30 0.85
CA LEU A 107 -2.51 8.46 -0.35
C LEU A 107 -3.50 7.31 -0.18
N ASN A 108 -4.22 6.96 -1.23
CA ASN A 108 -5.27 5.92 -1.22
C ASN A 108 -6.39 6.19 -0.20
N ARG A 109 -6.65 7.46 0.10
CA ARG A 109 -7.69 7.88 1.06
C ARG A 109 -9.05 7.24 0.77
N ASP A 110 -9.40 7.11 -0.51
CA ASP A 110 -10.64 6.47 -0.96
C ASP A 110 -10.79 5.04 -0.42
N LEU A 111 -9.74 4.23 -0.55
CA LEU A 111 -9.72 2.85 -0.04
C LEU A 111 -9.59 2.82 1.48
N TRP A 112 -8.82 3.74 2.09
CA TRP A 112 -8.70 3.80 3.54
C TRP A 112 -9.99 4.17 4.25
N GLU A 113 -10.76 5.11 3.69
CA GLU A 113 -12.07 5.46 4.21
C GLU A 113 -13.07 4.31 4.04
N ALA A 114 -13.01 3.57 2.93
CA ALA A 114 -13.83 2.38 2.74
C ALA A 114 -13.47 1.27 3.75
N LEU A 115 -12.18 1.00 3.96
CA LEU A 115 -11.69 0.05 4.95
C LEU A 115 -12.11 0.45 6.37
N ASP A 116 -11.99 1.74 6.73
CA ASP A 116 -12.42 2.24 8.04
C ASP A 116 -13.93 1.99 8.29
N ARG A 117 -14.77 2.15 7.25
CA ARG A 117 -16.20 1.83 7.33
C ARG A 117 -16.49 0.34 7.39
N ALA A 118 -15.72 -0.47 6.68
CA ALA A 118 -15.90 -1.93 6.61
C ALA A 118 -15.30 -2.69 7.80
N ARG A 119 -14.61 -2.00 8.73
CA ARG A 119 -13.99 -2.65 9.89
C ARG A 119 -15.02 -3.38 10.74
N LEU A 120 -14.74 -4.67 10.98
CA LEU A 120 -15.54 -5.51 11.86
C LEU A 120 -14.90 -5.62 13.25
N PRO A 121 -15.65 -5.39 14.34
CA PRO A 121 -15.17 -5.61 15.69
C PRO A 121 -14.68 -7.05 15.89
N GLY A 122 -13.52 -7.23 16.52
CA GLY A 122 -12.98 -8.56 16.83
C GLY A 122 -12.21 -9.23 15.68
N VAL A 123 -12.28 -8.71 14.45
CA VAL A 123 -11.45 -9.17 13.32
C VAL A 123 -10.13 -8.40 13.34
N ARG A 124 -9.01 -9.13 13.44
CA ARG A 124 -7.65 -8.54 13.46
C ARG A 124 -6.88 -8.86 12.19
N LEU A 125 -5.81 -8.10 11.94
CA LEU A 125 -4.82 -8.48 10.94
C LEU A 125 -3.68 -9.28 11.58
N ALA A 126 -3.17 -10.26 10.84
CA ALA A 126 -1.98 -11.01 11.21
C ALA A 126 -0.96 -10.94 10.08
N HIS A 127 0.23 -10.43 10.39
CA HIS A 127 1.34 -10.39 9.44
C HIS A 127 1.87 -11.81 9.20
N VAL A 128 1.81 -12.27 7.96
CA VAL A 128 2.56 -13.43 7.50
C VAL A 128 3.76 -12.99 6.69
N ARG A 129 4.78 -13.84 6.58
CA ARG A 129 5.91 -13.54 5.68
C ARG A 129 5.47 -13.87 4.25
N GLY A 130 5.69 -12.97 3.31
CA GLY A 130 5.45 -13.24 1.88
C GLY A 130 6.24 -14.46 1.41
N HIS A 131 5.61 -15.31 0.60
CA HIS A 131 6.17 -16.57 0.07
C HIS A 131 6.80 -17.48 1.13
N SER A 132 6.25 -17.50 2.35
CA SER A 132 6.81 -18.27 3.46
C SER A 132 6.22 -19.66 3.64
N GLY A 133 5.35 -20.10 2.73
CA GLY A 133 4.65 -21.38 2.82
C GLY A 133 3.36 -21.33 3.62
N ASP A 134 2.75 -20.14 3.81
CA ASP A 134 1.38 -20.04 4.34
C ASP A 134 0.41 -20.36 3.20
N PRO A 135 -0.31 -21.51 3.24
CA PRO A 135 -1.04 -21.98 2.06
C PRO A 135 -2.16 -21.03 1.61
N ASP A 136 -2.78 -20.31 2.54
CA ASP A 136 -3.91 -19.42 2.24
C ASP A 136 -3.38 -18.09 1.65
N ASN A 137 -2.29 -17.55 2.19
CA ASN A 137 -1.63 -16.37 1.63
C ASN A 137 -1.00 -16.66 0.25
N ASP A 138 -0.28 -17.77 0.11
CA ASP A 138 0.34 -18.17 -1.16
C ASP A 138 -0.72 -18.41 -2.25
N ARG A 139 -1.92 -18.88 -1.85
CA ARG A 139 -3.05 -18.98 -2.77
C ARG A 139 -3.57 -17.60 -3.20
N CYS A 140 -3.65 -16.64 -2.28
CA CYS A 140 -4.03 -15.26 -2.60
C CYS A 140 -3.02 -14.59 -3.54
N ASP A 141 -1.72 -14.76 -3.32
CA ASP A 141 -0.65 -14.31 -4.23
C ASP A 141 -0.85 -14.89 -5.63
N ALA A 142 -1.06 -16.21 -5.73
CA ALA A 142 -1.27 -16.87 -7.02
C ALA A 142 -2.48 -16.31 -7.79
N ILE A 143 -3.56 -15.98 -7.08
CA ILE A 143 -4.76 -15.34 -7.64
C ILE A 143 -4.41 -13.92 -8.12
N ALA A 144 -3.77 -13.11 -7.27
CA ALA A 144 -3.37 -11.73 -7.57
C ALA A 144 -2.41 -11.65 -8.77
N VAL A 145 -1.41 -12.54 -8.83
CA VAL A 145 -0.44 -12.64 -9.93
C VAL A 145 -1.11 -13.11 -11.22
N ALA A 146 -2.11 -13.99 -11.16
CA ALA A 146 -2.86 -14.36 -12.35
C ALA A 146 -3.62 -13.16 -12.93
N PHE A 147 -4.36 -12.44 -12.08
CA PHE A 147 -5.13 -11.26 -12.49
C PHE A 147 -4.25 -10.11 -12.99
N SER A 148 -3.12 -9.81 -12.33
CA SER A 148 -2.18 -8.77 -12.79
C SER A 148 -1.58 -9.07 -14.17
N LYS A 149 -1.52 -10.34 -14.58
CA LYS A 149 -1.08 -10.78 -15.90
C LYS A 149 -2.22 -10.92 -16.92
N GLY A 150 -3.42 -10.43 -16.58
CA GLY A 150 -4.61 -10.50 -17.43
C GLY A 150 -5.19 -11.91 -17.58
N ARG A 151 -4.87 -12.84 -16.66
CA ARG A 151 -5.43 -14.20 -16.63
C ARG A 151 -6.55 -14.28 -15.59
N THR A 152 -7.53 -15.14 -15.83
CA THR A 152 -8.58 -15.45 -14.87
C THR A 152 -8.29 -16.84 -14.26
N PRO A 153 -7.76 -16.92 -13.04
CA PRO A 153 -7.55 -18.21 -12.38
C PRO A 153 -8.90 -18.84 -12.00
N PRO A 154 -9.00 -20.17 -11.92
CA PRO A 154 -10.16 -20.80 -11.29
C PRO A 154 -10.22 -20.37 -9.81
N LEU A 155 -11.40 -19.99 -9.33
CA LEU A 155 -11.68 -19.61 -7.94
C LEU A 155 -12.59 -20.67 -7.31
N ALA A 156 -12.26 -21.14 -6.11
CA ALA A 156 -13.08 -22.08 -5.37
C ALA A 156 -14.33 -21.40 -4.78
N GLU A 157 -15.52 -21.94 -5.10
CA GLU A 157 -16.85 -21.49 -4.65
C GLU A 157 -17.01 -19.96 -4.56
N GLY A 158 -16.46 -19.25 -5.55
CA GLY A 158 -16.12 -17.84 -5.47
C GLY A 158 -16.41 -17.06 -6.75
N GLU A 159 -16.50 -15.74 -6.63
CA GLU A 159 -16.88 -14.84 -7.72
C GLU A 159 -15.69 -13.99 -8.19
N GLN A 160 -15.62 -13.76 -9.51
CA GLN A 160 -14.75 -12.71 -10.06
C GLN A 160 -15.44 -11.36 -9.84
N VAL A 161 -14.90 -10.54 -8.94
CA VAL A 161 -15.46 -9.21 -8.67
C VAL A 161 -14.82 -8.22 -9.63
N GLN A 162 -15.47 -8.02 -10.78
CA GLN A 162 -14.99 -7.09 -11.83
C GLN A 162 -15.09 -5.62 -11.39
N ASN A 163 -16.09 -5.30 -10.56
CA ASN A 163 -16.31 -4.00 -9.96
C ASN A 163 -16.75 -4.22 -8.51
N LEU A 164 -15.88 -3.96 -7.54
CA LEU A 164 -16.41 -3.57 -6.23
C LEU A 164 -17.20 -2.30 -6.48
N THR A 165 -18.49 -2.31 -6.16
CA THR A 165 -19.29 -1.09 -6.25
C THR A 165 -18.84 -0.18 -5.11
N ILE A 166 -17.69 0.48 -5.31
CA ILE A 166 -17.35 1.66 -4.55
C ILE A 166 -18.45 2.64 -4.94
N SER A 167 -19.45 2.82 -4.06
CA SER A 167 -20.48 3.84 -4.23
C SER A 167 -19.80 5.20 -4.05
N ALA A 168 -19.05 5.58 -5.07
CA ALA A 168 -18.47 6.88 -5.28
C ALA A 168 -19.17 7.41 -6.53
N THR A 169 -20.22 8.20 -6.32
CA THR A 169 -20.73 9.06 -7.37
C THR A 169 -19.62 10.04 -7.73
N VAL A 170 -18.81 9.68 -8.72
CA VAL A 170 -17.89 10.59 -9.41
C VAL A 170 -18.54 10.90 -10.75
N PRO A 171 -18.96 12.15 -11.03
CA PRO A 171 -19.47 12.51 -12.34
C PRO A 171 -18.35 12.35 -13.37
N ALA A 172 -18.60 11.58 -14.41
CA ALA A 172 -17.70 11.50 -15.56
C ALA A 172 -17.63 12.87 -16.25
N VAL A 173 -16.44 13.48 -16.28
CA VAL A 173 -16.23 14.72 -17.04
C VAL A 173 -16.11 14.37 -18.52
N GLN A 174 -17.17 14.63 -19.27
CA GLN A 174 -17.12 14.68 -20.73
C GLN A 174 -16.45 15.98 -21.17
N ALA A 175 -15.37 15.87 -21.91
CA ALA A 175 -14.72 17.00 -22.53
C ALA A 175 -15.54 17.50 -23.74
N LYS A 176 -16.04 18.73 -23.68
CA LYS A 176 -16.26 19.56 -24.87
C LYS A 176 -16.18 21.05 -24.52
N ALA A 177 -15.35 21.75 -25.28
CA ALA A 177 -15.09 23.19 -25.18
C ALA A 177 -16.28 24.03 -25.65
N GLN A 178 -16.57 25.16 -24.99
CA GLN A 178 -16.42 26.53 -25.54
C GLN A 178 -17.04 27.63 -24.66
N ALA A 179 -16.56 28.85 -24.90
CA ALA A 179 -16.58 30.08 -24.12
C ALA A 179 -17.93 30.78 -23.86
N GLY A 180 -17.96 31.59 -22.78
CA GLY A 180 -18.92 32.70 -22.57
C GLY A 180 -18.85 33.29 -21.16
N ALA A 181 -18.47 34.57 -21.03
CA ALA A 181 -18.12 35.27 -19.79
C ALA A 181 -19.31 35.84 -18.98
N GLY A 182 -19.14 35.96 -17.66
CA GLY A 182 -19.97 36.73 -16.73
C GLY A 182 -19.55 36.51 -15.26
N ASP A 183 -19.26 37.59 -14.53
CA ASP A 183 -18.42 37.66 -13.33
C ASP A 183 -19.24 37.92 -12.03
N VAL A 184 -19.04 37.11 -10.95
CA VAL A 184 -18.98 37.50 -9.51
C VAL A 184 -18.58 36.32 -8.57
N ALA A 185 -17.36 36.39 -8.03
CA ALA A 185 -16.68 35.83 -6.81
C ALA A 185 -17.32 34.68 -5.95
N ALA A 186 -16.74 33.47 -5.78
CA ALA A 186 -15.53 32.96 -5.04
C ALA A 186 -15.88 32.33 -3.65
N PRO A 187 -15.35 31.13 -3.25
CA PRO A 187 -13.90 30.91 -3.05
C PRO A 187 -13.28 29.65 -3.69
N ASP A 188 -11.95 29.78 -3.86
CA ASP A 188 -10.86 28.96 -4.42
C ASP A 188 -11.06 27.47 -4.82
N PRO A 189 -10.77 27.11 -6.08
CA PRO A 189 -10.45 25.76 -6.51
C PRO A 189 -8.93 25.55 -6.54
N LEU A 190 -8.37 24.92 -5.51
CA LEU A 190 -7.05 24.29 -5.61
C LEU A 190 -7.16 22.80 -5.27
N VAL A 191 -7.92 22.11 -6.12
CA VAL A 191 -7.71 20.69 -6.41
C VAL A 191 -6.63 20.64 -7.49
N ASP A 192 -5.36 20.55 -7.08
CA ASP A 192 -4.28 20.24 -7.99
C ASP A 192 -3.44 19.11 -7.39
N PRO A 193 -3.50 17.87 -7.92
CA PRO A 193 -2.61 16.82 -7.44
C PRO A 193 -1.15 17.25 -7.68
N ALA A 194 -0.28 16.94 -6.72
CA ALA A 194 1.16 17.19 -6.90
C ALA A 194 1.61 16.59 -8.25
N PRO A 195 2.33 17.35 -9.09
CA PRO A 195 2.74 16.91 -10.42
C PRO A 195 3.33 15.49 -10.40
N PRO A 196 3.13 14.68 -11.44
CA PRO A 196 3.56 13.27 -11.48
C PRO A 196 5.01 13.04 -11.02
N GLY A 197 5.91 13.99 -11.28
CA GLY A 197 7.30 13.93 -10.79
C GLY A 197 7.43 13.91 -9.26
N LEU A 198 6.58 14.65 -8.52
CA LEU A 198 6.58 14.66 -7.04
C LEU A 198 6.02 13.36 -6.45
N GLN A 199 5.07 12.72 -7.12
CA GLN A 199 4.53 11.41 -6.69
C GLN A 199 5.55 10.29 -6.92
N GLN A 200 6.25 10.34 -8.06
CA GLN A 200 7.38 9.45 -8.34
C GLN A 200 8.50 9.64 -7.30
N LEU A 201 8.78 10.89 -6.91
CA LEU A 201 9.72 11.20 -5.84
C LEU A 201 9.30 10.57 -4.50
N LEU A 202 8.03 10.67 -4.10
CA LEU A 202 7.53 10.05 -2.85
C LEU A 202 7.73 8.53 -2.85
N SER A 203 7.35 7.82 -3.93
CA SER A 203 7.57 6.37 -4.06
C SER A 203 9.06 6.01 -4.02
N ARG A 204 9.91 6.89 -4.55
CA ARG A 204 11.35 6.69 -4.59
C ARG A 204 12.00 6.85 -3.22
N LEU A 205 11.54 7.81 -2.43
CA LEU A 205 12.02 8.00 -1.05
C LEU A 205 11.57 6.86 -0.14
N GLU A 206 10.36 6.33 -0.34
CA GLU A 206 9.90 5.12 0.36
C GLU A 206 10.73 3.89 -0.01
N LEU A 207 11.09 3.74 -1.28
CA LEU A 207 12.02 2.71 -1.74
C LEU A 207 13.41 2.88 -1.10
N ALA A 208 13.92 4.11 -1.02
CA ALA A 208 15.19 4.41 -0.36
C ALA A 208 15.18 4.02 1.13
N ASP A 209 14.08 4.26 1.84
CA ASP A 209 13.90 3.85 3.23
C ASP A 209 13.91 2.33 3.40
N ARG A 210 13.23 1.59 2.51
CA ARG A 210 13.24 0.11 2.52
C ARG A 210 14.62 -0.46 2.20
N LEU A 211 15.32 0.14 1.23
CA LEU A 211 16.69 -0.26 0.86
C LEU A 211 17.66 -0.03 2.01
N ALA A 212 17.53 1.10 2.71
CA ALA A 212 18.35 1.43 3.86
C ALA A 212 18.08 0.51 5.06
N ALA A 213 16.81 0.23 5.36
CA ALA A 213 16.43 -0.67 6.45
C ALA A 213 16.86 -2.12 6.20
N GLY A 214 16.81 -2.58 4.94
CA GLY A 214 17.19 -3.94 4.57
C GLY A 214 18.68 -4.15 4.29
N GLY A 215 19.49 -3.08 4.29
CA GLY A 215 20.93 -3.18 4.05
C GLY A 215 21.32 -3.66 2.65
N TYR A 216 20.42 -3.52 1.67
CA TYR A 216 20.63 -3.98 0.30
C TYR A 216 21.78 -3.20 -0.38
N GLY A 217 22.60 -3.91 -1.14
CA GLY A 217 23.54 -3.28 -2.07
C GLY A 217 22.83 -2.87 -3.36
N LEU A 218 23.27 -1.80 -3.98
CA LEU A 218 22.78 -1.28 -5.25
C LEU A 218 23.93 -1.26 -6.25
N SER A 219 23.67 -1.74 -7.46
CA SER A 219 24.55 -1.49 -8.60
C SER A 219 24.60 0.01 -8.91
N LEU A 220 25.61 0.43 -9.66
CA LEU A 220 25.77 1.84 -10.03
C LEU A 220 24.59 2.37 -10.86
N VAL A 221 23.94 1.51 -11.66
CA VAL A 221 22.77 1.85 -12.47
C VAL A 221 21.52 2.02 -11.60
N GLU A 222 21.28 1.10 -10.67
CA GLU A 222 20.15 1.19 -9.73
C GLU A 222 20.29 2.41 -8.82
N LEU A 223 21.52 2.69 -8.36
CA LEU A 223 21.81 3.90 -7.61
C LEU A 223 21.54 5.16 -8.44
N ALA A 224 21.99 5.21 -9.70
CA ALA A 224 21.75 6.34 -10.60
C ALA A 224 20.26 6.65 -10.77
N GLN A 225 19.44 5.60 -10.92
CA GLN A 225 17.99 5.73 -11.01
C GLN A 225 17.37 6.20 -9.70
N LEU A 226 17.87 5.72 -8.56
CA LEU A 226 17.38 6.11 -7.24
C LEU A 226 17.74 7.56 -6.88
N VAL A 227 18.94 8.02 -7.20
CA VAL A 227 19.39 9.37 -6.83
C VAL A 227 19.19 10.42 -7.93
N GLU A 228 18.66 10.01 -9.10
CA GLU A 228 18.51 10.83 -10.31
C GLU A 228 19.80 11.54 -10.74
N MET A 229 20.92 10.82 -10.75
CA MET A 229 22.20 11.35 -11.20
C MET A 229 22.71 10.59 -12.42
N PRO A 230 23.35 11.29 -13.39
CA PRO A 230 24.00 10.61 -14.52
C PRO A 230 25.05 9.62 -14.06
N LEU A 231 25.11 8.46 -14.72
CA LEU A 231 26.10 7.41 -14.45
C LEU A 231 27.54 7.95 -14.50
N SER A 232 27.87 8.82 -15.46
CA SER A 232 29.19 9.44 -15.57
C SER A 232 29.57 10.31 -14.36
N THR A 233 28.58 10.89 -13.67
CA THR A 233 28.79 11.65 -12.44
C THR A 233 29.02 10.73 -11.25
N LEU A 234 28.30 9.60 -11.18
CA LEU A 234 28.47 8.62 -10.11
C LEU A 234 29.73 7.75 -10.27
N GLN A 235 30.16 7.46 -11.50
CA GLN A 235 31.40 6.73 -11.80
C GLN A 235 32.65 7.41 -11.23
N ARG A 236 32.62 8.75 -11.11
CA ARG A 236 33.72 9.54 -10.53
C ARG A 236 33.68 9.58 -9.01
N ARG A 237 32.61 9.12 -8.36
CA ARG A 237 32.47 9.10 -6.91
C ARG A 237 33.00 7.79 -6.35
N GLN A 238 33.93 7.88 -5.41
CA GLN A 238 34.54 6.72 -4.74
C GLN A 238 34.35 6.74 -3.21
N GLN A 239 33.89 7.86 -2.66
CA GLN A 239 33.71 8.05 -1.22
C GLN A 239 32.23 8.17 -0.89
N ALA A 240 31.88 7.98 0.38
CA ALA A 240 30.53 8.20 0.87
C ALA A 240 30.08 9.66 0.67
N TRP A 241 28.78 9.86 0.43
CA TRP A 241 28.19 11.19 0.39
C TRP A 241 26.78 11.21 0.97
N GLN A 242 26.30 12.40 1.31
CA GLN A 242 24.93 12.61 1.74
C GLN A 242 24.02 12.90 0.54
N TRP A 243 22.90 12.19 0.46
CA TRP A 243 21.82 12.43 -0.49
C TRP A 243 20.51 12.54 0.29
N ARG A 244 20.01 13.77 0.43
CA ARG A 244 18.85 14.10 1.28
C ARG A 244 19.06 13.57 2.71
N ASP A 245 18.14 12.73 3.19
CA ASP A 245 18.14 12.15 4.54
C ASP A 245 18.93 10.84 4.64
N TRP A 246 19.62 10.41 3.57
CA TRP A 246 20.40 9.18 3.53
C TRP A 246 21.88 9.44 3.27
N GLN A 247 22.71 8.59 3.85
CA GLN A 247 24.12 8.46 3.55
C GLN A 247 24.28 7.32 2.54
N VAL A 248 24.93 7.61 1.41
CA VAL A 248 25.24 6.64 0.36
C VAL A 248 26.68 6.18 0.56
N LEU A 249 26.86 4.89 0.84
CA LEU A 249 28.12 4.28 1.26
C LEU A 249 28.64 3.30 0.18
N PRO A 250 29.91 3.39 -0.24
CA PRO A 250 30.50 2.39 -1.14
C PRO A 250 30.72 1.06 -0.42
N LEU A 251 30.58 -0.04 -1.16
CA LEU A 251 30.88 -1.40 -0.73
C LEU A 251 32.11 -1.94 -1.48
N ALA A 252 32.79 -2.93 -0.89
CA ALA A 252 34.03 -3.50 -1.43
C ALA A 252 33.86 -4.19 -2.80
N ASP A 253 32.62 -4.59 -3.15
CA ASP A 253 32.25 -5.26 -4.40
C ASP A 253 31.85 -4.27 -5.52
N GLY A 254 32.05 -2.96 -5.32
CA GLY A 254 31.68 -1.91 -6.28
C GLY A 254 30.19 -1.53 -6.26
N ARG A 255 29.42 -2.04 -5.28
CA ARG A 255 28.03 -1.65 -5.03
C ARG A 255 27.95 -0.52 -4.00
N TRP A 256 26.73 -0.03 -3.79
CA TRP A 256 26.44 1.06 -2.88
C TRP A 256 25.28 0.72 -1.94
N ARG A 257 25.33 1.18 -0.70
CA ARG A 257 24.24 0.99 0.27
C ARG A 257 23.74 2.35 0.74
N LEU A 258 22.43 2.45 1.01
CA LEU A 258 21.88 3.58 1.75
C LEU A 258 21.85 3.27 3.25
N GLN A 259 22.13 4.30 4.05
CA GLN A 259 21.89 4.29 5.49
C GLN A 259 21.12 5.57 5.84
N ARG A 260 20.12 5.49 6.69
CA ARG A 260 19.40 6.69 7.12
C ARG A 260 20.34 7.58 7.94
N GLY A 261 20.51 8.83 7.51
CA GLY A 261 21.30 9.82 8.22
C GLY A 261 20.62 10.19 9.53
N ALA A 262 21.40 10.34 10.61
CA ALA A 262 20.87 10.82 11.87
C ALA A 262 20.51 12.32 11.75
N ALA A 263 19.23 12.65 11.60
CA ALA A 263 18.77 14.02 11.82
C ALA A 263 17.34 14.00 12.39
N GLY A 264 17.21 14.31 13.70
CA GLY A 264 15.92 14.65 14.29
C GLY A 264 15.57 14.15 15.70
N SER A 265 16.50 13.66 16.51
CA SER A 265 16.27 13.45 17.95
C SER A 265 17.48 13.89 18.77
N GLN A 266 17.73 15.19 18.82
CA GLN A 266 18.46 15.78 19.93
C GLN A 266 17.51 16.66 20.72
N GLN A 267 17.01 16.04 21.79
CA GLN A 267 16.46 16.70 22.96
C GLN A 267 17.48 17.76 23.40
N ARG A 268 17.01 18.99 23.60
CA ARG A 268 17.84 20.08 24.16
C ARG A 268 18.18 19.70 25.60
N ASP A 269 19.37 19.14 25.82
CA ASP A 269 20.02 19.24 27.12
C ASP A 269 20.55 20.67 27.26
N VAL A 270 19.79 21.46 28.02
CA VAL A 270 20.27 22.74 28.55
C VAL A 270 21.20 22.39 29.71
N THR A 271 22.48 22.23 29.40
CA THR A 271 23.54 22.35 30.40
C THR A 271 23.80 23.84 30.60
N VAL A 272 23.27 24.42 31.66
CA VAL A 272 23.82 25.66 32.23
C VAL A 272 24.33 25.29 33.62
N GLY A 273 25.63 24.99 33.67
CA GLY A 273 26.42 24.96 34.90
C GLY A 273 26.91 26.37 35.21
N GLU A 274 26.60 26.80 36.43
CA GLU A 274 27.40 27.60 37.36
C GLU A 274 28.47 28.55 36.81
N SER A 275 28.26 29.85 37.07
CA SER A 275 29.25 30.75 37.64
C SER A 275 28.55 31.79 38.52
#